data_AF-A0A511J4U7-F1
#
_entry.id   AF-A0A511J4U7-F1
#
_cell.length_a   1.000
_cell.length_b   1.000
_cell.length_c   1.000
_cell.angle_alpha   90.00
_cell.angle_beta   90.00
_cell.angle_gamma   90.00
#
_symmetry.space_group_name_H-M   'P 1'
#
loop_
_entity.id
_entity.type
_entity.pdbx_description
1 polymer ?
#
loop_
_entity_poly.entity_id
_entity_poly.type
_entity_poly.pdbx_seq_one_letter_code
_entity_poly.pdbx_strand_id
1 'polypeptide(L)'
;MNTCNHPIDFEGFSVVLCKKNKQESLLKCLKDQALFITQKKLMILQKKWPPFPYLKVKDQVLLNLSENKEELSLYQEKLKIDPLLLNKDSEQLILFDKIKLQLLHALLAKKEKIIIEDFLDLLSISEKQELLYLLADLVKKHKIAVLLLTHEESIAYSPYVNHLRVEN
;
A
#
# COMPACT_ATOMS: atom_id res chain seq x y z
N MET A 1 -0.70 13.28 -25.76
CA MET A 1 -0.13 12.14 -26.48
C MET A 1 0.35 11.14 -25.46
N ASN A 2 -0.14 9.90 -25.58
CA ASN A 2 -0.13 8.83 -24.57
C ASN A 2 1.28 8.35 -24.21
N THR A 3 1.68 8.52 -22.95
CA THR A 3 2.85 7.85 -22.36
C THR A 3 2.38 6.90 -21.25
N CYS A 4 1.56 5.92 -21.62
CA CYS A 4 1.17 4.81 -20.74
C CYS A 4 1.47 3.48 -21.44
N ASN A 5 2.64 3.38 -22.08
CA ASN A 5 2.93 2.29 -23.02
C ASN A 5 3.70 1.12 -22.44
N HIS A 6 3.94 1.03 -21.13
CA HIS A 6 4.41 -0.20 -20.50
C HIS A 6 3.47 -0.60 -19.36
N PRO A 7 2.96 -1.85 -19.35
CA PRO A 7 2.38 -2.39 -18.13
C PRO A 7 3.46 -2.32 -17.06
N ILE A 8 3.15 -1.74 -15.89
CA ILE A 8 4.15 -1.61 -14.85
C ILE A 8 4.40 -2.99 -14.26
N ASP A 9 5.39 -3.67 -14.83
CA ASP A 9 5.99 -4.83 -14.24
C ASP A 9 7.06 -4.39 -13.24
N PHE A 10 6.88 -4.87 -12.01
CA PHE A 10 7.71 -4.58 -10.87
C PHE A 10 7.76 -5.81 -9.98
N GLU A 11 8.93 -5.99 -9.40
CA GLU A 11 9.25 -7.03 -8.45
C GLU A 11 9.97 -6.38 -7.25
N GLY A 12 10.07 -7.14 -6.16
CA GLY A 12 10.73 -6.65 -4.95
C GLY A 12 10.11 -5.36 -4.41
N PHE A 13 10.94 -4.55 -3.76
CA PHE A 13 10.61 -3.17 -3.40
C PHE A 13 11.14 -2.23 -4.50
N SER A 14 10.24 -1.83 -5.39
CA SER A 14 10.51 -0.90 -6.48
C SER A 14 10.08 0.53 -6.11
N VAL A 15 10.93 1.52 -6.39
CA VAL A 15 10.63 2.94 -6.19
C VAL A 15 10.78 3.72 -7.50
N VAL A 16 9.84 4.61 -7.77
CA VAL A 16 9.93 5.60 -8.85
C VAL A 16 10.09 6.97 -8.23
N LEU A 17 11.27 7.55 -8.40
CA LEU A 17 11.58 8.93 -8.01
C LEU A 17 11.14 9.87 -9.14
N CYS A 18 10.16 10.72 -8.87
CA CYS A 18 9.64 11.66 -9.86
C CYS A 18 9.14 12.95 -9.19
N LYS A 19 9.03 14.05 -9.95
CA LYS A 19 8.45 15.31 -9.43
C LYS A 19 6.95 15.15 -9.15
N LYS A 20 6.42 15.83 -8.12
CA LYS A 20 4.99 15.80 -7.73
C LYS A 20 4.01 15.90 -8.90
N ASN A 21 4.22 16.85 -9.81
CA ASN A 21 3.34 17.05 -10.96
C ASN A 21 3.27 15.83 -11.90
N LYS A 22 4.37 15.09 -12.02
CA LYS A 22 4.43 13.85 -12.81
C LYS A 22 3.87 12.65 -12.05
N GLN A 23 4.05 12.63 -10.72
CA GLN A 23 3.56 11.59 -9.83
C GLN A 23 2.05 11.38 -9.94
N GLU A 24 1.27 12.47 -9.95
CA GLU A 24 -0.19 12.39 -10.10
C GLU A 24 -0.61 11.81 -11.46
N SER A 25 0.06 12.24 -12.53
CA SER A 25 -0.19 11.75 -13.90
C SER A 25 0.14 10.26 -14.03
N LEU A 26 1.27 9.84 -13.46
CA LEU A 26 1.69 8.44 -13.42
C LEU A 26 0.73 7.59 -12.59
N LEU A 27 0.29 8.09 -11.43
CA LEU A 27 -0.66 7.40 -10.58
C LEU A 27 -2.02 7.23 -11.27
N LYS A 28 -2.49 8.25 -12.00
CA LYS A 28 -3.71 8.15 -12.80
C LYS A 28 -3.59 7.07 -13.86
N CYS A 29 -2.49 7.10 -14.62
CA CYS A 29 -2.16 6.07 -15.61
C CYS A 29 -2.14 4.66 -15.00
N LEU A 30 -1.52 4.52 -13.82
CA LEU A 30 -1.43 3.26 -13.07
C LEU A 30 -2.80 2.73 -12.64
N LYS A 31 -3.69 3.61 -12.16
CA LYS A 31 -5.06 3.26 -11.80
C LYS A 31 -5.82 2.77 -13.03
N ASP A 32 -5.71 3.48 -14.15
CA ASP A 32 -6.36 3.10 -15.39
C ASP A 32 -5.87 1.72 -15.85
N GLN A 33 -4.56 1.46 -15.83
CA GLN A 33 -3.99 0.15 -16.14
C GLN A 33 -4.41 -0.95 -15.16
N ALA A 34 -4.48 -0.64 -13.87
CA ALA A 34 -4.90 -1.58 -12.82
C ALA A 34 -6.35 -2.05 -13.00
N LEU A 35 -7.21 -1.26 -13.66
CA LEU A 35 -8.56 -1.68 -14.02
C LEU A 35 -8.56 -2.78 -15.10
N PHE A 36 -7.55 -2.79 -15.98
CA PHE A 36 -7.40 -3.77 -17.07
C PHE A 36 -6.57 -5.00 -16.68
N ILE A 37 -5.60 -4.85 -15.76
CA ILE A 37 -4.84 -5.98 -15.20
C ILE A 37 -5.76 -6.83 -14.32
N THR A 38 -5.61 -8.15 -14.35
CA THR A 38 -6.38 -9.11 -13.54
C THR A 38 -6.44 -8.67 -12.07
N GLN A 39 -7.55 -8.02 -11.68
CA GLN A 39 -7.76 -7.29 -10.42
C GLN A 39 -7.50 -8.13 -9.16
N LYS A 40 -7.45 -9.46 -9.30
CA LYS A 40 -7.33 -10.38 -8.17
C LYS A 40 -6.00 -10.22 -7.41
N LYS A 41 -4.90 -9.86 -8.08
CA LYS A 41 -3.54 -9.91 -7.49
C LYS A 41 -2.93 -8.55 -7.13
N LEU A 42 -3.47 -7.46 -7.67
CA LEU A 42 -2.97 -6.10 -7.44
C LEU A 42 -3.87 -5.37 -6.42
N MET A 43 -3.26 -4.57 -5.55
CA MET A 43 -3.94 -3.62 -4.67
C MET A 43 -3.26 -2.26 -4.74
N ILE A 44 -4.04 -1.19 -4.66
CA ILE A 44 -3.53 0.17 -4.53
C ILE A 44 -3.79 0.61 -3.09
N LEU A 45 -2.74 0.99 -2.36
CA LEU A 45 -2.82 1.59 -1.05
C LEU A 45 -3.15 3.07 -1.22
N GLN A 46 -4.29 3.49 -0.69
CA GLN A 46 -4.83 4.82 -0.96
C GLN A 46 -4.76 5.73 0.25
N LYS A 47 -4.52 7.01 0.00
CA LYS A 47 -4.60 8.07 1.01
C LYS A 47 -6.02 8.16 1.57
N LYS A 48 -6.99 8.25 0.66
CA LYS A 48 -8.41 8.34 0.96
C LYS A 48 -9.02 6.95 0.78
N TRP A 49 -8.76 6.06 1.74
CA TRP A 49 -9.44 4.76 1.79
C TRP A 49 -10.93 5.02 2.08
N PRO A 50 -11.85 4.76 1.11
CA PRO A 50 -13.26 5.10 1.27
C PRO A 50 -13.90 4.09 2.24
N PRO A 51 -14.27 4.49 3.47
CA PRO A 51 -14.91 3.56 4.36
C PRO A 51 -16.36 3.36 3.94
N PHE A 52 -16.89 2.17 4.21
CA PHE A 52 -18.33 1.93 4.13
C PHE A 52 -18.96 2.38 5.45
N PRO A 53 -19.81 3.44 5.48
CA PRO A 53 -20.27 4.06 6.73
C PRO A 53 -21.02 3.10 7.67
N TYR A 54 -21.61 2.05 7.11
CA TYR A 54 -22.40 1.05 7.85
C TYR A 54 -21.60 -0.19 8.25
N LEU A 55 -20.30 -0.26 7.91
CA LEU A 55 -19.43 -1.39 8.26
C LEU A 55 -18.44 -1.00 9.35
N LYS A 56 -18.22 -1.90 10.30
CA LYS A 56 -17.13 -1.77 11.26
C LYS A 56 -15.79 -1.93 10.55
N VAL A 57 -14.72 -1.44 11.17
CA VAL A 57 -13.37 -1.54 10.60
C VAL A 57 -12.98 -2.99 10.28
N LYS A 58 -13.31 -3.95 11.17
CA LYS A 58 -13.11 -5.37 10.90
C LYS A 58 -13.74 -5.81 9.57
N ASP A 59 -15.01 -5.48 9.37
CA ASP A 59 -15.77 -5.91 8.20
C ASP A 59 -15.27 -5.21 6.93
N GLN A 60 -14.80 -3.96 7.05
CA GLN A 60 -14.14 -3.24 5.96
C GLN A 60 -12.81 -3.91 5.54
N VAL A 61 -12.03 -4.42 6.49
CA VAL A 61 -10.79 -5.16 6.21
C VAL A 61 -11.09 -6.54 5.61
N LEU A 62 -12.20 -7.18 5.99
CA LEU A 62 -12.58 -8.51 5.52
C LEU A 62 -13.47 -8.50 4.26
N LEU A 63 -13.61 -7.36 3.57
CA LEU A 63 -14.42 -7.27 2.36
C LEU A 63 -14.04 -8.32 1.31
N ASN A 64 -15.01 -9.13 0.90
CA ASN A 64 -14.84 -10.25 -0.03
C ASN A 64 -13.86 -11.34 0.44
N LEU A 65 -13.60 -11.44 1.74
CA LEU A 65 -12.74 -12.47 2.34
C LEU A 65 -13.54 -13.30 3.34
N SER A 66 -13.21 -14.59 3.41
CA SER A 66 -13.66 -15.44 4.52
C SER A 66 -12.86 -15.12 5.77
N GLU A 67 -13.53 -15.01 6.92
CA GLU A 67 -12.86 -14.77 8.20
C GLU A 67 -12.01 -15.99 8.59
N ASN A 68 -10.68 -15.86 8.51
CA ASN A 68 -9.72 -16.80 9.08
C ASN A 68 -9.05 -16.15 10.28
N LYS A 69 -9.43 -16.57 11.49
CA LYS A 69 -8.97 -15.96 12.74
C LYS A 69 -7.45 -16.11 12.94
N GLU A 70 -6.88 -17.24 12.51
CA GLU A 70 -5.45 -17.51 12.69
C GLU A 70 -4.60 -16.59 11.80
N GLU A 71 -4.94 -16.48 10.52
CA GLU A 71 -4.27 -15.56 9.58
C GLU A 71 -4.47 -14.09 10.01
N LEU A 72 -5.68 -13.75 10.49
CA LEU A 72 -5.97 -12.40 10.98
C LEU A 72 -5.07 -12.03 12.15
N SER A 73 -5.00 -12.86 13.19
CA SER A 73 -4.17 -12.60 14.37
C SER A 73 -2.68 -12.55 14.03
N LEU A 74 -2.20 -13.46 13.18
CA LEU A 74 -0.81 -13.48 12.72
C LEU A 74 -0.42 -12.17 12.02
N TYR A 75 -1.25 -11.69 11.08
CA TYR A 75 -0.96 -10.48 10.32
C TYR A 75 -1.21 -9.20 11.12
N GLN A 76 -2.14 -9.20 12.08
CA GLN A 76 -2.32 -8.09 13.02
C GLN A 76 -1.07 -7.84 13.86
N GLU A 77 -0.52 -8.90 14.48
CA GLU A 77 0.70 -8.81 15.29
C GLU A 77 1.85 -8.28 14.44
N LYS A 78 1.99 -8.84 13.23
CA LYS A 78 3.07 -8.49 12.31
C LYS A 78 3.03 -7.03 11.84
N LEU A 79 1.83 -6.50 11.58
CA LEU A 79 1.63 -5.10 11.19
C LEU A 79 1.55 -4.15 12.39
N LYS A 80 1.73 -4.66 13.63
CA LYS A 80 1.61 -3.90 14.88
C LYS A 80 0.30 -3.13 14.95
N ILE A 81 -0.81 -3.81 14.62
CA ILE A 81 -2.16 -3.25 14.69
C ILE A 81 -2.73 -3.60 16.06
N ASP A 82 -3.19 -2.58 16.79
CA ASP A 82 -3.93 -2.79 18.04
C ASP A 82 -5.22 -3.58 17.74
N PRO A 83 -5.46 -4.74 18.38
CA PRO A 83 -6.69 -5.51 18.20
C PRO A 83 -7.97 -4.69 18.43
N LEU A 84 -7.93 -3.68 19.32
CA LEU A 84 -9.07 -2.81 19.59
C LEU A 84 -9.44 -1.94 18.40
N LEU A 85 -8.49 -1.69 17.49
CA LEU A 85 -8.68 -0.84 16.32
C LEU A 85 -9.69 -1.43 15.33
N LEU A 86 -9.80 -2.76 15.24
CA LEU A 86 -10.79 -3.42 14.39
C LEU A 86 -12.24 -3.23 14.87
N ASN A 87 -12.42 -2.87 16.14
CA ASN A 87 -13.72 -2.65 16.76
C ASN A 87 -14.16 -1.18 16.76
N LYS A 88 -13.29 -0.25 16.30
CA LYS A 88 -13.58 1.18 16.21
C LYS A 88 -14.40 1.53 14.97
N ASP A 89 -14.94 2.73 14.97
CA ASP A 89 -15.53 3.36 13.78
C ASP A 89 -14.44 3.91 12.86
N SER A 90 -14.65 3.80 11.55
CA SER A 90 -13.66 4.22 10.54
C SER A 90 -13.34 5.72 10.55
N GLU A 91 -14.24 6.53 11.11
CA GLU A 91 -14.06 7.98 11.25
C GLU A 91 -12.97 8.35 12.27
N GLN A 92 -12.73 7.48 13.25
CA GLN A 92 -11.74 7.69 14.31
C GLN A 92 -10.33 7.27 13.92
N LEU A 93 -10.16 6.69 12.73
CA LEU A 93 -8.87 6.17 12.27
C LEU A 93 -7.98 7.29 11.73
N ILE A 94 -6.75 7.35 12.25
CA ILE A 94 -5.71 8.20 11.67
C ILE A 94 -5.19 7.60 10.35
N LEU A 95 -4.47 8.40 9.56
CA LEU A 95 -3.96 7.98 8.26
C LEU A 95 -3.11 6.71 8.35
N PHE A 96 -2.22 6.64 9.36
CA PHE A 96 -1.32 5.50 9.51
C PHE A 96 -2.05 4.20 9.86
N ASP A 97 -3.11 4.27 10.65
CA ASP A 97 -3.99 3.12 10.91
C ASP A 97 -4.66 2.63 9.63
N LYS A 98 -5.18 3.55 8.81
CA LYS A 98 -5.79 3.21 7.51
C LYS A 98 -4.81 2.54 6.56
N ILE A 99 -3.54 2.97 6.58
CA ILE A 99 -2.46 2.35 5.80
C ILE A 99 -2.24 0.91 6.28
N LYS A 100 -2.07 0.70 7.58
CA LYS A 100 -1.88 -0.64 8.17
C LYS A 100 -3.05 -1.57 7.89
N LEU A 101 -4.29 -1.08 8.01
CA LEU A 101 -5.49 -1.86 7.70
C LEU A 101 -5.58 -2.26 6.23
N GLN A 102 -5.20 -1.36 5.31
CA GLN A 102 -5.11 -1.71 3.89
C GLN A 102 -4.03 -2.76 3.63
N LEU A 103 -2.88 -2.70 4.30
CA LEU A 103 -1.84 -3.75 4.22
C LEU A 103 -2.34 -5.09 4.81
N LEU A 104 -3.10 -5.04 5.90
CA LEU A 104 -3.72 -6.22 6.50
C LEU A 104 -4.69 -6.87 5.51
N HIS A 105 -5.55 -6.07 4.87
CA HIS A 105 -6.43 -6.57 3.81
C HIS A 105 -5.62 -7.17 2.65
N ALA A 106 -4.52 -6.53 2.22
CA ALA A 106 -3.68 -7.05 1.14
C ALA A 106 -3.11 -8.44 1.45
N LEU A 107 -2.64 -8.66 2.69
CA LEU A 107 -2.13 -9.94 3.16
C LEU A 107 -3.22 -11.01 3.20
N LEU A 108 -4.37 -10.70 3.79
CA LEU A 108 -5.50 -11.63 3.90
C LEU A 108 -6.08 -11.99 2.52
N ALA A 109 -6.14 -11.02 1.62
CA ALA A 109 -6.57 -11.20 0.24
C ALA A 109 -5.50 -11.83 -0.66
N LYS A 110 -4.33 -12.19 -0.11
CA LYS A 110 -3.20 -12.81 -0.83
C LYS A 110 -2.80 -12.02 -2.07
N LYS A 111 -2.75 -10.70 -1.94
CA LYS A 111 -2.28 -9.80 -3.00
C LYS A 111 -0.79 -10.05 -3.25
N GLU A 112 -0.42 -10.05 -4.52
CA GLU A 112 0.97 -10.27 -4.95
C GLU A 112 1.66 -8.96 -5.29
N LYS A 113 0.89 -7.90 -5.59
CA LYS A 113 1.42 -6.59 -5.97
C LYS A 113 0.68 -5.48 -5.20
N ILE A 114 1.43 -4.53 -4.66
CA ILE A 114 0.92 -3.34 -3.99
C ILE A 114 1.51 -2.09 -4.65
N ILE A 115 0.66 -1.14 -5.01
CA ILE A 115 1.08 0.21 -5.44
C ILE A 115 0.73 1.18 -4.33
N ILE A 116 1.65 2.07 -3.96
CA ILE A 116 1.45 3.03 -2.89
C ILE A 116 1.21 4.41 -3.50
N GLU A 117 0.08 5.03 -3.11
CA GLU A 117 -0.23 6.41 -3.48
C GLU A 117 0.69 7.43 -2.80
N ASP A 118 0.70 8.66 -3.34
CA ASP A 118 1.46 9.77 -2.79
C ASP A 118 0.85 10.32 -1.49
N PHE A 119 1.15 9.68 -0.37
CA PHE A 119 0.76 10.16 0.96
C PHE A 119 1.89 10.14 1.98
N LEU A 120 3.10 9.77 1.57
CA LEU A 120 4.26 9.72 2.45
C LEU A 120 4.51 11.07 3.12
N ASP A 121 4.37 12.18 2.40
CA ASP A 121 4.52 13.54 2.92
C ASP A 121 3.67 13.87 4.16
N LEU A 122 2.57 13.14 4.35
CA LEU A 122 1.63 13.35 5.45
C LEU A 122 2.00 12.54 6.69
N LEU A 123 2.99 11.66 6.59
CA LEU A 123 3.48 10.83 7.66
C LEU A 123 4.66 11.52 8.35
N SER A 124 4.73 11.38 9.67
CA SER A 124 5.91 11.75 10.46
C SER A 124 7.12 10.90 10.05
N ILE A 125 8.33 11.35 10.42
CA ILE A 125 9.57 10.62 10.14
C ILE A 125 9.51 9.19 10.72
N SER A 126 8.99 9.03 11.94
CA SER A 126 8.85 7.72 12.59
C SER A 126 7.87 6.82 11.84
N GLU A 127 6.73 7.35 11.40
CA GLU A 127 5.74 6.57 10.62
C GLU A 127 6.28 6.18 9.23
N LYS A 128 7.04 7.07 8.57
CA LYS A 128 7.72 6.74 7.30
C LYS A 128 8.70 5.59 7.50
N GLN A 129 9.55 5.66 8.53
CA GLN A 129 10.53 4.62 8.84
C GLN A 129 9.86 3.28 9.14
N GLU A 130 8.80 3.29 9.94
CA GLU A 130 8.02 2.10 10.23
C GLU A 130 7.36 1.53 8.97
N LEU A 131 6.74 2.38 8.14
CA LEU A 131 6.13 1.95 6.89
C LEU A 131 7.15 1.28 5.95
N LEU A 132 8.30 1.93 5.71
CA LEU A 132 9.33 1.39 4.83
C LEU A 132 9.85 0.04 5.34
N TYR A 133 10.03 -0.10 6.66
CA TYR A 133 10.39 -1.38 7.27
C TYR A 133 9.32 -2.45 7.03
N LEU A 134 8.05 -2.13 7.26
CA LEU A 134 6.93 -3.06 7.03
C LEU A 134 6.87 -3.49 5.56
N LEU A 135 6.98 -2.56 4.62
CA LEU A 135 6.96 -2.87 3.18
C LEU A 135 8.12 -3.78 2.77
N ALA A 136 9.32 -3.52 3.28
CA ALA A 136 10.47 -4.37 3.02
C ALA A 136 10.28 -5.79 3.59
N ASP A 137 9.66 -5.92 4.77
CA ASP A 137 9.36 -7.21 5.37
C ASP A 137 8.28 -7.97 4.59
N LEU A 138 7.26 -7.28 4.05
CA LEU A 138 6.26 -7.86 3.16
C LEU A 138 6.88 -8.43 1.88
N VAL A 139 7.79 -7.67 1.26
CA VAL A 139 8.54 -8.12 0.08
C VAL A 139 9.34 -9.38 0.39
N LYS A 140 10.12 -9.38 1.47
CA LYS A 140 11.01 -10.49 1.82
C LYS A 140 10.28 -11.75 2.28
N LYS A 141 9.26 -11.62 3.14
CA LYS A 141 8.61 -12.76 3.81
C LYS A 141 7.34 -13.23 3.10
N HIS A 142 6.64 -12.35 2.39
CA HIS A 142 5.36 -12.67 1.73
C HIS A 142 5.44 -12.64 0.20
N LYS A 143 6.62 -12.34 -0.37
CA LYS A 143 6.85 -12.25 -1.83
C LYS A 143 5.87 -11.29 -2.52
N ILE A 144 5.47 -10.23 -1.80
CA ILE A 144 4.62 -9.17 -2.33
C ILE A 144 5.53 -8.16 -3.02
N ALA A 145 5.32 -7.89 -4.30
CA ALA A 145 5.99 -6.78 -4.97
C ALA A 145 5.36 -5.46 -4.53
N VAL A 146 6.18 -4.46 -4.25
CA VAL A 146 5.74 -3.11 -3.85
C VAL A 146 6.27 -2.10 -4.85
N LEU A 147 5.39 -1.24 -5.35
CA LEU A 147 5.74 -0.06 -6.14
C LEU A 147 5.39 1.19 -5.33
N LEU A 148 6.41 1.99 -5.03
CA LEU A 148 6.26 3.24 -4.32
C LEU A 148 6.63 4.41 -5.24
N LEU A 149 5.72 5.37 -5.36
CA LEU A 149 6.00 6.63 -6.04
C LEU A 149 6.41 7.64 -4.98
N THR A 150 7.51 8.36 -5.20
CA THR A 150 7.95 9.41 -4.29
C THR A 150 8.69 10.51 -5.04
N HIS A 151 8.72 11.70 -4.45
CA HIS A 151 9.58 12.81 -4.86
C HIS A 151 10.71 13.05 -3.83
N GLU A 152 10.76 12.26 -2.74
CA GLU A 152 11.77 12.37 -1.69
C GLU A 152 12.95 11.43 -1.99
N GLU A 153 14.13 12.01 -2.19
CA GLU A 153 15.36 11.23 -2.43
C GLU A 153 15.73 10.31 -1.26
N SER A 154 15.48 10.75 -0.02
CA SER A 154 15.76 9.97 1.18
C SER A 154 15.01 8.62 1.21
N ILE A 155 13.81 8.58 0.63
CA ILE A 155 13.00 7.36 0.49
C ILE A 155 13.50 6.52 -0.68
N ALA A 156 13.76 7.18 -1.82
CA ALA A 156 14.22 6.54 -3.05
C ALA A 156 15.55 5.81 -2.91
N TYR A 157 16.48 6.38 -2.13
CA TYR A 157 17.80 5.79 -1.85
C TYR A 157 17.87 5.05 -0.51
N SER A 158 16.72 4.76 0.11
CA SER A 158 16.69 4.02 1.37
C SER A 158 17.19 2.58 1.17
N PRO A 159 17.79 1.94 2.20
CA PRO A 159 18.38 0.60 2.10
C PRO A 159 17.35 -0.51 1.87
N TYR A 160 16.06 -0.18 1.92
CA TYR A 160 14.96 -1.10 1.68
C TYR A 160 14.66 -1.31 0.19
N VAL A 161 15.08 -0.38 -0.66
CA VAL A 161 14.76 -0.36 -2.10
C VAL A 161 15.61 -1.38 -2.85
N ASN A 162 14.98 -2.23 -3.64
CA ASN A 162 15.65 -3.18 -4.52
C ASN A 162 15.87 -2.60 -5.92
N HIS A 163 14.90 -1.83 -6.42
CA HIS A 163 14.93 -1.26 -7.76
C HIS A 163 14.52 0.21 -7.70
N LEU A 164 15.36 1.09 -8.23
CA LEU A 164 15.08 2.52 -8.34
C LEU A 164 14.96 2.91 -9.82
N ARG A 165 13.89 3.63 -10.16
CA ARG A 165 13.74 4.32 -11.45
C ARG A 165 13.63 5.82 -11.20
N VAL A 166 14.39 6.62 -11.95
CA VAL A 166 14.36 8.09 -11.84
C VAL A 166 13.72 8.63 -13.12
N GLU A 167 12.61 9.35 -12.95
CA GLU A 167 11.84 9.96 -14.04
C GLU A 167 12.04 11.49 -13.97
N ASN A 168 12.85 12.02 -14.89
CA ASN A 168 13.16 13.46 -15.01
C ASN A 168 12.01 14.22 -15.65
#